data_AF-A0AB33AF81-F1
#
_entry.id   AF-A0AB33AF81-F1
#
_cell.length_a   1.000
_cell.length_b   1.000
_cell.length_c   1.000
_cell.angle_alpha   90.00
_cell.angle_beta   90.00
_cell.angle_gamma   90.00
#
_symmetry.space_group_name_H-M   'P 1'
#
loop_
_entity.id
_entity.type
_entity.pdbx_description
1 polymer ?
#
loop_
_entity_poly.entity_id
_entity_poly.type
_entity_poly.pdbx_seq_one_letter_code
_entity_poly.pdbx_strand_id
1 'polypeptide(L)'
;MTIQTPAGTAGPEIDLILLVEAGPARDLREHPSGRNSATPIAQAVASAGHRIVPLYTNPDRVPPELRSIFVVTAPASPEFSDFAERLRTLPGVTSAYLDSAA
;
A
#
# COMPACT_ATOMS: atom_id res chain seq x y z
N MET A 1 3.93 -14.81 -36.17
CA MET A 1 2.71 -14.17 -35.66
C MET A 1 3.03 -13.70 -34.25
N THR A 2 3.48 -12.47 -34.11
CA THR A 2 3.83 -11.87 -32.82
C THR A 2 2.54 -11.34 -32.22
N ILE A 3 2.09 -11.94 -31.13
CA ILE A 3 0.95 -11.45 -30.36
C ILE A 3 1.45 -10.19 -29.64
N GLN A 4 1.15 -9.02 -30.20
CA GLN A 4 1.22 -7.78 -29.45
C GLN A 4 0.09 -7.84 -28.42
N THR A 5 0.44 -8.09 -27.17
CA THR A 5 -0.41 -7.74 -26.03
C THR A 5 -0.84 -6.29 -26.26
N PRO A 6 -2.15 -5.96 -26.24
CA PRO A 6 -2.54 -4.56 -26.31
C PRO A 6 -1.83 -3.85 -25.16
N ALA A 7 -1.22 -2.70 -25.45
CA ALA A 7 -0.76 -1.80 -24.42
C ALA A 7 -2.02 -1.45 -23.60
N GLY A 8 -2.23 -2.20 -22.51
CA GLY A 8 -3.35 -2.01 -21.63
C GLY A 8 -3.28 -0.56 -21.20
N THR A 9 -4.30 0.21 -21.56
CA THR A 9 -4.53 1.53 -21.02
C THR A 9 -4.57 1.37 -19.51
N ALA A 10 -3.44 1.57 -18.84
CA ALA A 10 -3.38 1.71 -17.41
C ALA A 10 -4.43 2.77 -17.06
N GLY A 11 -5.43 2.39 -16.25
CA GLY A 11 -6.44 3.31 -15.77
C GLY A 11 -5.79 4.48 -15.02
N PRO A 12 -6.57 5.52 -14.65
CA PRO A 12 -6.04 6.57 -13.77
C PRO A 12 -5.37 5.94 -12.56
N GLU A 13 -4.27 6.53 -12.10
CA GLU A 13 -3.67 6.10 -10.82
C GLU A 13 -4.69 6.36 -9.71
N ILE A 14 -4.88 5.34 -8.87
CA ILE A 14 -5.71 5.41 -7.67
C ILE A 14 -4.86 5.07 -6.46
N ASP A 15 -5.21 5.69 -5.34
CA ASP A 15 -4.50 5.53 -4.09
C ASP A 15 -5.25 4.55 -3.19
N LEU A 16 -4.52 3.62 -2.59
CA LEU A 16 -5.00 2.80 -1.49
C LEU A 16 -4.43 3.36 -0.19
N ILE A 17 -5.28 3.96 0.63
CA ILE A 17 -4.95 4.45 1.97
C ILE A 17 -5.00 3.28 2.95
N LEU A 18 -3.86 2.96 3.55
CA LEU A 18 -3.69 1.89 4.51
C LEU A 18 -3.50 2.45 5.92
N LEU A 19 -4.31 1.97 6.86
CA LEU A 19 -4.12 2.20 8.28
C LEU A 19 -3.47 0.96 8.89
N VAL A 20 -2.31 1.16 9.51
CA VAL A 20 -1.44 0.10 10.03
C VAL A 20 -1.22 0.28 11.53
N GLU A 21 -1.34 -0.78 12.32
CA GLU A 21 -1.08 -0.76 13.76
C GLU A 21 0.31 -0.20 14.10
N ALA A 22 0.46 0.43 15.27
CA ALA A 22 1.64 1.23 15.62
C ALA A 22 2.98 0.48 15.50
N GLY A 23 3.04 -0.80 15.87
CA GLY A 23 4.26 -1.63 15.76
C GLY A 23 4.70 -1.82 14.30
N PRO A 24 3.87 -2.48 13.47
CA PRO A 24 4.12 -2.61 12.04
C PRO A 24 4.29 -1.26 11.32
N ALA A 25 3.56 -0.21 11.72
CA ALA A 25 3.70 1.13 11.14
C ALA A 25 5.07 1.77 11.44
N ARG A 26 5.62 1.54 12.64
CA ARG A 26 6.98 1.97 12.97
C ARG A 26 8.02 1.21 12.13
N ASP A 27 7.85 -0.10 12.03
CA ASP A 27 8.72 -0.97 11.26
C ASP A 27 8.73 -0.63 9.75
N LEU A 28 7.57 -0.35 9.15
CA LEU A 28 7.49 0.10 7.74
C LEU A 28 8.26 1.39 7.48
N ARG A 29 8.34 2.29 8.45
CA ARG A 29 9.09 3.54 8.30
C ARG A 29 10.59 3.33 8.44
N GLU A 30 10.98 2.70 9.53
CA GLU A 30 12.39 2.58 9.91
C GLU A 30 13.07 1.52 9.03
N HIS A 31 12.36 0.44 8.71
CA HIS A 31 12.89 -0.76 8.07
C HIS A 31 11.89 -1.40 7.09
N PRO A 32 11.51 -0.70 5.99
CA PRO A 32 10.53 -1.20 5.02
C PRO A 32 10.91 -2.54 4.36
N SER A 33 12.20 -2.88 4.34
CA SER A 33 12.75 -4.12 3.78
C SER A 33 13.30 -5.09 4.83
N GLY A 34 13.15 -4.77 6.12
CA GLY A 34 13.64 -5.59 7.23
C GLY A 34 12.72 -6.77 7.55
N ARG A 35 13.28 -7.80 8.21
CA ARG A 35 12.49 -8.86 8.83
C ARG A 35 11.95 -8.36 10.17
N ASN A 36 10.68 -8.03 10.23
CA ASN A 36 10.02 -7.36 11.35
C ASN A 36 8.49 -7.59 11.32
N SER A 37 7.73 -6.90 12.16
CA SER A 37 6.28 -7.12 12.26
C SER A 37 5.50 -6.69 11.01
N ALA A 38 6.09 -5.85 10.16
CA ALA A 38 5.51 -5.39 8.90
C ALA A 38 5.93 -6.19 7.66
N THR A 39 6.80 -7.19 7.80
CA THR A 39 7.25 -8.02 6.68
C THR A 39 6.12 -8.53 5.79
N PRO A 40 4.96 -9.02 6.32
CA PRO A 40 3.86 -9.47 5.46
C PRO A 40 3.30 -8.37 4.55
N ILE A 41 3.18 -7.14 5.08
CA ILE A 41 2.65 -5.98 4.35
C ILE A 41 3.64 -5.57 3.25
N ALA A 42 4.91 -5.40 3.61
CA ALA A 42 5.95 -5.01 2.67
C ALA A 42 6.12 -6.03 1.53
N GLN A 43 6.09 -7.33 1.85
CA GLN A 43 6.18 -8.40 0.87
C GLN A 43 4.96 -8.43 -0.06
N ALA A 44 3.75 -8.28 0.47
CA ALA A 44 2.54 -8.26 -0.34
C ALA A 44 2.58 -7.11 -1.37
N VAL A 45 2.90 -5.89 -0.91
CA VAL A 45 3.02 -4.71 -1.77
C VAL A 45 4.10 -4.90 -2.83
N ALA A 46 5.30 -5.36 -2.44
CA ALA A 46 6.39 -5.59 -3.37
C ALA A 46 6.10 -6.71 -4.38
N SER A 47 5.42 -7.79 -3.96
CA SER A 47 5.05 -8.91 -4.83
C SER A 47 4.03 -8.52 -5.89
N ALA A 48 3.19 -7.52 -5.59
CA ALA A 48 2.25 -6.91 -6.54
C ALA A 48 2.92 -5.85 -7.44
N GLY A 49 4.22 -5.58 -7.26
CA GLY A 49 4.96 -4.57 -8.03
C GLY A 49 4.61 -3.14 -7.64
N HIS A 50 3.98 -2.92 -6.48
CA HIS A 50 3.59 -1.61 -6.00
C HIS A 50 4.59 -1.05 -4.99
N ARG A 51 4.45 0.23 -4.67
CA ARG A 51 5.23 0.91 -3.64
C ARG A 51 4.32 1.38 -2.52
N ILE A 52 4.73 1.14 -1.29
CA ILE A 52 4.11 1.72 -0.09
C ILE A 52 4.94 2.92 0.39
N VAL A 53 4.27 4.02 0.68
CA VAL A 53 4.89 5.23 1.23
C VAL A 53 4.08 5.76 2.41
N PRO A 54 4.71 6.36 3.44
CA PRO A 54 3.94 7.02 4.49
C PRO A 54 3.18 8.22 3.90
N LEU A 55 1.94 8.43 4.32
CA LEU A 55 1.14 9.59 3.87
C LEU A 55 1.82 10.91 4.27
N TYR A 56 2.42 10.93 5.46
CA TYR A 56 3.18 12.07 5.97
C TYR A 56 4.67 11.77 6.01
N THR A 57 5.45 12.58 5.31
CA THR A 57 6.91 12.40 5.16
C THR A 57 7.70 12.77 6.41
N ASN A 58 7.18 13.68 7.25
CA ASN A 58 7.82 14.09 8.50
C ASN A 58 7.01 13.57 9.72
N PRO A 59 7.41 12.44 10.33
CA PRO A 59 6.68 11.85 11.45
C PRO A 59 6.68 12.75 12.69
N ASP A 60 7.71 13.56 12.91
CA ASP A 60 7.83 14.43 14.09
C ASP A 60 6.83 15.60 14.08
N ARG A 61 6.32 15.94 12.89
CA ARG A 61 5.34 17.02 12.70
C ARG A 61 3.89 16.55 12.70
N VAL A 62 3.66 15.25 12.85
CA VAL A 62 2.30 14.69 12.87
C VAL A 62 2.01 13.92 14.15
N PRO A 63 0.75 13.94 14.63
CA PRO A 63 0.32 13.15 15.77
C PRO A 63 0.62 11.66 15.57
N PRO A 64 0.94 10.91 16.64
CA PRO A 64 1.27 9.49 16.58
C PRO A 64 0.24 8.65 15.80
N GLU A 65 -1.04 8.95 15.95
CA GLU A 65 -2.14 8.28 15.27
C GLU A 65 -2.09 8.42 13.73
N LEU A 66 -1.62 9.57 13.21
CA LEU A 66 -1.49 9.80 11.77
C LEU A 66 -0.23 9.17 11.19
N ARG A 67 0.71 8.77 12.05
CA ARG A 67 1.86 7.97 11.63
C ARG A 67 1.38 6.57 11.20
N SER A 68 0.23 6.09 11.60
CA SER A 68 -0.22 4.78 11.11
C SER A 68 -0.67 4.75 9.64
N ILE A 69 -0.65 5.87 8.92
CA ILE A 69 -1.23 5.99 7.59
C ILE A 69 -0.18 5.89 6.47
N PHE A 70 -0.44 5.01 5.51
CA PHE A 70 0.38 4.76 4.33
C PHE A 70 -0.47 4.80 3.06
N VAL A 71 0.18 5.02 1.93
CA VAL A 71 -0.43 5.06 0.61
C VAL A 71 0.27 4.05 -0.29
N VAL A 72 -0.52 3.30 -1.06
CA VAL A 72 -0.06 2.48 -2.17
C VAL A 72 -0.75 2.98 -3.43
N THR A 73 0.03 3.49 -4.38
CA THR A 73 -0.48 4.03 -5.65
C THR A 73 -0.31 3.00 -6.76
N ALA A 74 -1.37 2.76 -7.54
CA ALA A 74 -1.33 1.89 -8.70
C ALA A 74 -2.38 2.29 -9.75
N PRO A 75 -2.24 1.85 -11.01
CA PRO A 75 -3.30 1.99 -12.00
C PRO A 75 -4.60 1.32 -11.55
N ALA A 76 -5.73 1.99 -11.76
CA ALA A 76 -7.04 1.41 -11.49
C ALA A 76 -7.24 0.12 -12.30
N SER A 77 -7.38 -1.00 -11.61
CA SER A 77 -7.66 -2.30 -12.22
C SER A 77 -8.42 -3.22 -11.25
N PRO A 78 -9.12 -4.25 -11.77
CA PRO A 78 -9.73 -5.27 -10.92
C PRO A 78 -8.71 -5.96 -9.99
N GLU A 79 -7.50 -6.20 -10.50
CA GLU A 79 -6.40 -6.81 -9.72
C GLU A 79 -5.99 -5.94 -8.53
N PHE A 80 -6.03 -4.61 -8.68
CA PHE A 80 -5.73 -3.71 -7.57
C PHE A 80 -6.83 -3.69 -6.51
N SER A 81 -8.09 -3.89 -6.91
CA SER A 81 -9.20 -4.02 -5.97
C SER A 81 -9.09 -5.32 -5.15
N ASP A 82 -8.80 -6.44 -5.82
CA ASP A 82 -8.54 -7.72 -5.15
C ASP A 82 -7.31 -7.65 -4.24
N PHE A 83 -6.28 -6.91 -4.66
CA PHE A 83 -5.10 -6.65 -3.85
C PHE A 83 -5.43 -5.85 -2.58
N ALA A 84 -6.28 -4.82 -2.68
CA ALA A 84 -6.76 -4.07 -1.53
C ALA A 84 -7.50 -4.96 -0.53
N GLU A 85 -8.37 -5.86 -0.99
CA GLU A 85 -9.04 -6.85 -0.12
C GLU A 85 -8.03 -7.78 0.57
N ARG A 86 -7.03 -8.27 -0.16
CA ARG A 86 -5.98 -9.12 0.43
C ARG A 86 -5.19 -8.39 1.50
N LEU A 87 -4.81 -7.13 1.26
CA LEU A 87 -4.10 -6.31 2.25
C LEU A 87 -4.89 -6.16 3.55
N ARG A 88 -6.22 -6.03 3.51
CA ARG A 88 -7.07 -5.95 4.71
C ARG A 88 -6.99 -7.19 5.60
N THR A 89 -6.61 -8.34 5.05
CA THR A 89 -6.48 -9.60 5.80
C THR A 89 -5.10 -9.77 6.44
N LEU A 90 -4.14 -8.90 6.15
CA LEU A 90 -2.79 -9.02 6.67
C LEU A 90 -2.69 -8.58 8.13
N PRO A 91 -1.86 -9.26 8.95
CA PRO A 91 -1.63 -8.85 10.33
C PRO A 91 -1.04 -7.44 10.38
N GLY A 92 -1.59 -6.62 11.28
CA GLY A 92 -1.17 -5.23 11.45
C GLY A 92 -1.88 -4.23 10.54
N VAL A 93 -2.65 -4.68 9.53
CA VAL A 93 -3.52 -3.77 8.77
C VAL A 93 -4.85 -3.63 9.49
N THR A 94 -5.15 -2.44 9.98
CA THR A 94 -6.42 -2.14 10.67
C THR A 94 -7.51 -1.76 9.67
N SER A 95 -7.16 -1.07 8.58
CA SER A 95 -8.11 -0.66 7.54
C SER A 95 -7.39 -0.38 6.22
N ALA A 96 -8.11 -0.53 5.11
CA ALA A 96 -7.64 -0.12 3.78
C ALA A 96 -8.78 0.53 3.00
N TYR A 97 -8.55 1.69 2.39
CA TYR A 97 -9.56 2.48 1.67
C TYR A 97 -9.05 2.83 0.29
N LEU A 98 -9.79 2.44 -0.75
CA LEU A 98 -9.49 2.89 -2.11
C LEU A 98 -10.01 4.32 -2.25
N ASP A 99 -9.10 5.25 -2.52
CA ASP A 99 -9.43 6.61 -2.91
C ASP A 99 -9.64 6.63 -4.43
N SER A 100 -10.88 6.35 -4.83
CA SER A 100 -11.31 6.56 -6.20
C SER A 100 -11.66 8.03 -6.36
N ALA A 101 -10.77 8.81 -6.99
CA ALA A 101 -11.14 10.13 -7.48
C ALA A 101 -12.36 9.96 -8.41
N ALA A 102 -13.49 10.51 -7.97
CA ALA A 102 -14.77 10.46 -8.68
C ALA A 102 -14.77 11.34 -9.93
#